data_AF-A0A8J4SEV1-F1
#
_entry.id   AF-A0A8J4SEV1-F1
#
_cell.length_a   1.000
_cell.length_b   1.000
_cell.length_c   1.000
_cell.angle_alpha   90.00
_cell.angle_beta   90.00
_cell.angle_gamma   90.00
#
_symmetry.space_group_name_H-M   'P 1'
#
loop_
_entity.id
_entity.type
_entity.pdbx_description
1 polymer ?
#
loop_
_entity_poly.entity_id
_entity_poly.type
_entity_poly.pdbx_seq_one_letter_code
_entity_poly.pdbx_strand_id
1 'polypeptide(L)'
;KVPRAECANLLRTALKRHQDYTQEVVTGQAFDRHLLGLRHLAASLDKPSEEEFKALQSLFTDPTYILANTYRLSTSQVRSLDDVAVIFGPVVDNGYGFCYNIHSNSVQFTASSFRTSDETEPPAQLLLQVAHALSDMFDLLNAHSS
;
A
#
# COMPACT_ATOMS: atom_id res chain seq x y z
N LYS A 1 -10.53 14.12 21.89
CA LYS A 1 -10.37 12.71 21.45
C LYS A 1 -11.62 12.32 20.68
N VAL A 2 -11.49 11.68 19.52
CA VAL A 2 -12.64 11.22 18.71
C VAL A 2 -13.42 10.15 19.50
N PRO A 3 -14.76 10.22 19.62
CA PRO A 3 -15.58 9.20 20.28
C PRO A 3 -15.43 7.82 19.65
N ARG A 4 -15.51 6.74 20.46
CA ARG A 4 -15.38 5.35 19.95
C ARG A 4 -16.39 5.01 18.86
N ALA A 5 -17.62 5.50 18.94
CA ALA A 5 -18.63 5.29 17.90
C ALA A 5 -18.21 5.94 16.57
N GLU A 6 -17.66 7.15 16.62
CA GLU A 6 -17.15 7.86 15.46
C GLU A 6 -15.91 7.14 14.88
N CYS A 7 -14.98 6.67 15.71
CA CYS A 7 -13.86 5.84 15.25
C CYS A 7 -14.34 4.59 14.50
N ALA A 8 -15.38 3.91 15.00
CA ALA A 8 -15.91 2.71 14.36
C ALA A 8 -16.58 3.02 13.00
N ASN A 9 -17.21 4.19 12.86
CA ASN A 9 -17.74 4.66 11.58
C ASN A 9 -16.62 4.99 10.59
N LEU A 10 -15.59 5.70 11.04
CA LEU A 10 -14.41 6.01 10.22
C LEU A 10 -13.70 4.74 9.76
N LEU A 11 -13.56 3.73 10.63
CA LEU A 11 -13.00 2.43 10.27
C LEU A 11 -13.82 1.74 9.16
N ARG A 12 -15.16 1.70 9.29
CA ARG A 12 -16.03 1.12 8.25
C ARG A 12 -15.93 1.87 6.92
N THR A 13 -15.87 3.20 6.96
CA THR A 13 -15.66 4.03 5.76
C THR A 13 -14.33 3.73 5.09
N ALA A 14 -13.25 3.59 5.86
CA ALA A 14 -11.93 3.25 5.34
C ALA A 14 -11.92 1.85 4.70
N LEU A 15 -12.50 0.84 5.37
CA LEU A 15 -12.63 -0.52 4.84
C LEU A 15 -13.43 -0.55 3.54
N LYS A 16 -14.56 0.16 3.49
CA LYS A 16 -15.38 0.28 2.28
C LYS A 16 -14.59 0.93 1.14
N ARG A 17 -13.90 2.05 1.38
CA ARG A 17 -13.11 2.71 0.34
C ARG A 17 -12.00 1.80 -0.20
N HIS A 18 -11.34 1.03 0.67
CA HIS A 18 -10.32 0.06 0.26
C HIS A 18 -10.91 -1.06 -0.62
N GLN A 19 -12.09 -1.58 -0.27
CA GLN A 19 -12.80 -2.57 -1.09
C GLN A 19 -13.19 -2.00 -2.46
N ASP A 20 -13.76 -0.79 -2.48
CA ASP A 20 -14.16 -0.11 -3.72
C ASP A 20 -12.92 0.14 -4.62
N TYR A 21 -11.80 0.59 -4.05
CA TYR A 21 -10.55 0.77 -4.80
C TYR A 21 -9.95 -0.55 -5.30
N THR A 22 -10.05 -1.63 -4.51
CA THR A 22 -9.65 -2.97 -4.96
C THR A 22 -10.47 -3.38 -6.19
N GLN A 23 -11.77 -3.10 -6.21
CA GLN A 23 -12.63 -3.36 -7.35
C GLN A 23 -12.24 -2.52 -8.58
N GLU A 24 -11.90 -1.24 -8.40
CA GLU A 24 -11.35 -0.38 -9.46
C GLU A 24 -10.05 -0.97 -10.04
N VAL A 25 -9.13 -1.43 -9.19
CA VAL A 25 -7.86 -2.04 -9.63
C VAL A 25 -8.09 -3.30 -10.45
N VAL A 26 -8.89 -4.26 -9.96
CA VAL A 26 -9.10 -5.54 -10.67
C VAL A 26 -9.91 -5.40 -11.96
N THR A 27 -10.65 -4.29 -12.12
CA THR A 27 -11.38 -3.96 -13.36
C THR A 27 -10.59 -3.02 -14.28
N GLY A 28 -9.32 -2.76 -13.97
CA GLY A 28 -8.43 -1.95 -14.80
C GLY A 28 -8.77 -0.45 -14.81
N GLN A 29 -9.49 0.03 -13.81
CA GLN A 29 -9.88 1.44 -13.67
C GLN A 29 -8.92 2.25 -12.78
N ALA A 30 -7.96 1.59 -12.12
CA ALA A 30 -6.92 2.27 -11.34
C ALA A 30 -5.86 2.95 -12.24
N PHE A 31 -5.09 3.86 -11.66
CA PHE A 31 -4.30 4.83 -12.43
C PHE A 31 -2.82 4.49 -12.61
N ASP A 32 -2.19 3.71 -11.72
CA ASP A 32 -0.72 3.54 -11.71
C ASP A 32 -0.16 3.05 -13.05
N ARG A 33 -0.76 2.00 -13.63
CA ARG A 33 -0.32 1.45 -14.93
C ARG A 33 -0.67 2.35 -16.10
N HIS A 34 -1.76 3.13 -16.00
CA HIS A 34 -2.11 4.12 -17.00
C HIS A 34 -1.07 5.26 -17.03
N LEU A 35 -0.74 5.83 -15.88
CA LEU A 35 0.30 6.86 -15.77
C LEU A 35 1.68 6.34 -16.20
N LEU A 36 2.01 5.09 -15.86
CA LEU A 36 3.24 4.45 -16.35
C LEU A 36 3.27 4.36 -17.89
N GLY A 37 2.16 3.94 -18.51
CA GLY A 37 2.02 3.90 -19.96
C GLY A 37 2.19 5.28 -20.60
N LEU A 38 1.53 6.30 -20.05
CA LEU A 38 1.67 7.69 -20.51
C LEU A 38 3.11 8.19 -20.40
N ARG A 39 3.81 7.86 -19.31
CA ARG A 39 5.23 8.21 -19.13
C ARG A 39 6.12 7.57 -20.20
N HIS A 40 5.88 6.30 -20.54
CA HIS A 40 6.62 5.63 -21.60
C HIS A 40 6.30 6.19 -22.99
N LEU A 41 5.03 6.49 -23.26
CA LEU A 41 4.62 7.13 -24.51
C LEU A 41 5.29 8.49 -24.68
N ALA A 42 5.26 9.33 -23.65
CA ALA A 42 5.95 10.62 -23.60
C ALA A 42 7.45 10.49 -23.91
N ALA A 43 8.12 9.48 -23.33
CA ALA A 43 9.53 9.21 -23.56
C ALA A 43 9.85 8.64 -24.96
N SER A 44 8.86 8.11 -25.66
CA SER A 44 9.02 7.47 -26.99
C SER A 44 8.79 8.39 -28.18
N LEU A 45 8.35 9.63 -27.95
CA LEU A 45 8.08 10.59 -29.02
C LEU A 45 9.39 11.01 -29.70
N ASP A 46 9.43 10.95 -31.04
CA ASP A 46 10.56 11.43 -31.82
C ASP A 46 10.47 12.95 -32.00
N LYS A 47 11.53 13.67 -31.58
CA LYS A 47 11.69 15.13 -31.72
C LYS A 47 10.48 15.96 -31.27
N PRO A 48 10.02 15.83 -30.01
CA PRO A 48 9.04 16.78 -29.49
C PRO A 48 9.62 18.20 -29.53
N SER A 49 8.76 19.19 -29.76
CA SER A 49 9.14 20.58 -29.51
C SER A 49 9.47 20.77 -28.02
N GLU A 50 10.22 21.83 -27.69
CA GLU A 50 10.60 22.14 -26.30
C GLU A 50 9.37 22.31 -25.39
N GLU A 51 8.30 22.91 -25.91
CA GLU A 51 7.04 23.11 -25.18
C GLU A 51 6.31 21.78 -24.92
N GLU A 52 6.26 20.90 -25.93
CA GLU A 52 5.69 19.56 -25.78
C GLU A 52 6.50 18.73 -24.79
N PHE A 53 7.83 18.72 -24.90
CA PHE A 53 8.71 18.01 -23.97
C PHE A 53 8.50 18.46 -22.53
N LYS A 54 8.47 19.78 -22.29
CA LYS A 54 8.24 20.35 -20.96
C LYS A 54 6.86 20.00 -20.42
N ALA A 55 5.82 20.08 -21.25
CA ALA A 55 4.46 19.72 -20.84
C ALA A 55 4.38 18.23 -20.47
N LEU A 56 4.97 17.35 -21.27
CA LEU A 56 4.98 15.91 -21.08
C LEU A 56 5.74 15.49 -19.82
N GLN A 57 6.87 16.13 -19.53
CA GLN A 57 7.67 15.79 -18.36
C GLN A 57 7.13 16.39 -17.06
N SER A 58 6.44 17.54 -17.13
CA SER A 58 6.04 18.31 -15.93
C SER A 58 5.34 17.47 -14.85
N LEU A 59 4.39 16.61 -15.25
CA LEU A 59 3.68 15.70 -14.34
C LEU A 59 4.61 14.63 -13.74
N PHE A 60 5.47 14.03 -14.56
CA PHE A 60 6.29 12.87 -14.15
C PHE A 60 7.57 13.25 -13.40
N THR A 61 7.97 14.52 -13.48
CA THR A 61 9.04 15.11 -12.67
C THR A 61 8.51 15.84 -11.44
N ASP A 62 7.19 15.97 -11.30
CA ASP A 62 6.58 16.63 -10.14
C ASP A 62 6.95 15.87 -8.85
N PRO A 63 7.37 16.55 -7.77
CA PRO A 63 7.68 15.91 -6.49
C PRO A 63 6.53 15.06 -5.95
N THR A 64 5.28 15.43 -6.21
CA THR A 64 4.09 14.68 -5.82
C THR A 64 4.00 13.34 -6.55
N TYR A 65 4.30 13.31 -7.85
CA TYR A 65 4.33 12.06 -8.62
C TYR A 65 5.46 11.15 -8.13
N ILE A 66 6.64 11.71 -7.88
CA ILE A 66 7.78 10.96 -7.34
C ILE A 66 7.42 10.35 -5.97
N LEU A 67 6.84 11.15 -5.08
CA LEU A 67 6.41 10.69 -3.75
C LEU A 67 5.33 9.61 -3.86
N ALA A 68 4.34 9.78 -4.73
CA ALA A 68 3.26 8.80 -4.94
C ALA A 68 3.77 7.45 -5.47
N ASN A 69 4.91 7.44 -6.18
CA ASN A 69 5.57 6.23 -6.66
C ASN A 69 6.69 5.71 -5.72
N THR A 70 6.90 6.36 -4.57
CA THR A 70 7.88 5.94 -3.55
C THR A 70 7.17 5.12 -2.46
N TYR A 71 7.04 3.82 -2.69
CA TYR A 71 6.29 2.92 -1.79
C TYR A 71 7.12 2.51 -0.56
N ARG A 72 7.08 3.32 0.51
CA ARG A 72 7.70 2.97 1.81
C ARG A 72 7.08 1.74 2.47
N LEU A 73 5.89 1.34 2.08
CA LEU A 73 5.28 0.07 2.49
C LEU A 73 4.79 -0.64 1.22
N SER A 74 5.51 -1.67 0.81
CA SER A 74 5.12 -2.52 -0.31
C SER A 74 4.45 -3.78 0.23
N THR A 75 3.19 -4.02 -0.16
CA THR A 75 2.40 -5.14 0.37
C THR A 75 1.92 -6.11 -0.69
N SER A 76 1.76 -7.38 -0.31
CA SER A 76 1.00 -8.33 -1.13
C SER A 76 0.25 -9.35 -0.27
N GLN A 77 -0.92 -9.75 -0.76
CA GLN A 77 -1.62 -10.92 -0.26
C GLN A 77 -1.22 -12.13 -1.09
N VAL A 78 -0.81 -13.20 -0.42
CA VAL A 78 -0.75 -14.54 -1.02
C VAL A 78 -1.97 -15.32 -0.56
N ARG A 79 -2.63 -16.01 -1.49
CA ARG A 79 -3.76 -16.88 -1.19
C ARG A 79 -3.31 -18.32 -1.38
N SER A 80 -2.94 -18.97 -0.29
CA SER A 80 -2.61 -20.39 -0.26
C SER A 80 -3.28 -21.04 0.93
N LEU A 81 -3.85 -22.24 0.73
CA LEU A 81 -4.36 -23.07 1.82
C LEU A 81 -3.24 -23.78 2.57
N ASP A 82 -2.08 -23.92 1.93
CA ASP A 82 -0.90 -24.50 2.55
C ASP A 82 -0.27 -23.51 3.53
N ASP A 83 0.40 -24.04 4.55
CA ASP A 83 1.21 -23.28 5.49
C ASP A 83 2.49 -22.77 4.81
N VAL A 84 2.33 -21.73 3.99
CA VAL A 84 3.40 -21.11 3.20
C VAL A 84 3.49 -19.63 3.55
N ALA A 85 4.68 -19.26 4.03
CA ALA A 85 5.07 -17.87 4.19
C ALA A 85 5.85 -17.41 2.94
N VAL A 86 5.35 -16.37 2.28
CA VAL A 86 6.08 -15.65 1.23
C VAL A 86 6.65 -14.38 1.84
N ILE A 87 7.88 -14.03 1.47
CA ILE A 87 8.57 -12.81 1.89
C ILE A 87 9.30 -12.21 0.69
N PHE A 88 9.37 -10.88 0.65
CA PHE A 88 10.15 -10.12 -0.32
C PHE A 88 10.80 -8.93 0.38
N GLY A 89 11.87 -8.38 -0.20
CA GLY A 89 12.55 -7.20 0.31
C GLY A 89 11.76 -5.90 0.06
N PRO A 90 12.09 -4.79 0.75
CA PRO A 90 11.53 -3.48 0.42
C PRO A 90 11.86 -3.06 -1.02
N VAL A 91 11.04 -2.16 -1.58
CA VAL A 91 11.27 -1.59 -2.93
C VAL A 91 11.97 -0.23 -2.90
N VAL A 92 12.24 0.30 -1.71
CA VAL A 92 13.00 1.53 -1.44
C VAL A 92 13.83 1.33 -0.16
N ASP A 93 14.94 2.04 -0.04
CA ASP A 93 15.89 1.86 1.07
C ASP A 93 15.25 2.10 2.45
N ASN A 94 14.37 3.10 2.56
CA ASN A 94 13.69 3.51 3.80
C ASN A 94 12.26 2.93 3.93
N GLY A 95 12.06 1.71 3.45
CA GLY A 95 10.75 1.06 3.40
C GLY A 95 10.69 -0.35 3.97
N TYR A 96 9.49 -0.93 3.89
CA TYR A 96 9.17 -2.29 4.30
C TYR A 96 8.62 -3.11 3.13
N GLY A 97 9.02 -4.37 3.05
CA GLY A 97 8.27 -5.40 2.35
C GLY A 97 7.35 -6.12 3.34
N PHE A 98 6.07 -6.26 3.03
CA PHE A 98 5.08 -6.86 3.94
C PHE A 98 4.14 -7.81 3.21
N CYS A 99 4.18 -9.09 3.54
CA CYS A 99 3.33 -10.08 2.89
C CYS A 99 2.41 -10.74 3.92
N TYR A 100 1.22 -11.15 3.47
CA TYR A 100 0.28 -11.85 4.33
C TYR A 100 -0.50 -12.96 3.62
N ASN A 101 -0.80 -14.02 4.37
CA ASN A 101 -1.67 -15.12 3.95
C ASN A 101 -2.79 -15.29 4.98
N ILE A 102 -4.04 -15.26 4.51
CA ILE A 102 -5.24 -15.29 5.36
C ILE A 102 -5.84 -16.70 5.30
N HIS A 103 -5.89 -17.35 6.44
CA HIS A 103 -6.55 -18.64 6.66
C HIS A 103 -7.90 -18.45 7.35
N SER A 104 -8.64 -19.54 7.56
CA SER A 104 -9.95 -19.49 8.23
C SER A 104 -9.89 -18.98 9.67
N ASN A 105 -8.83 -19.35 10.41
CA ASN A 105 -8.69 -19.07 11.85
C ASN A 105 -7.39 -18.34 12.21
N SER A 106 -6.58 -17.94 11.23
CA SER A 106 -5.29 -17.29 11.46
C SER A 106 -4.90 -16.42 10.28
N VAL A 107 -3.97 -15.49 10.52
CA VAL A 107 -3.32 -14.73 9.46
C VAL A 107 -1.82 -14.84 9.69
N GLN A 108 -1.09 -15.18 8.62
CA GLN A 108 0.36 -15.24 8.63
C GLN A 108 0.90 -13.93 8.06
N PHE A 109 1.87 -13.35 8.75
CA PHE A 109 2.53 -12.11 8.33
C PHE A 109 4.02 -12.33 8.17
N THR A 110 4.59 -11.74 7.13
CA THR A 110 6.04 -11.58 7.00
C THR A 110 6.35 -10.11 6.76
N ALA A 111 7.48 -9.65 7.31
CA ALA A 111 7.95 -8.29 7.13
C ALA A 111 9.46 -8.27 6.93
N SER A 112 9.94 -7.34 6.11
CA SER A 112 11.36 -7.10 5.85
C SER A 112 11.64 -5.61 5.85
N SER A 113 12.87 -5.24 6.19
CA SER A 113 13.44 -3.90 6.04
C SER A 113 14.95 -4.03 5.84
N PHE A 114 15.59 -2.97 5.33
CA PHE A 114 17.05 -2.95 5.23
C PHE A 114 17.67 -2.55 6.57
N ARG A 115 18.64 -3.31 7.07
CA ARG A 115 19.37 -2.98 8.31
C ARG A 115 20.13 -1.66 8.22
N THR A 116 20.45 -1.23 7.02
CA THR A 116 21.21 0.01 6.74
C THR A 116 20.33 1.25 6.75
N SER A 117 19.01 1.11 6.89
CA SER A 117 18.09 2.23 6.94
C SER A 117 17.88 2.69 8.38
N ASP A 118 18.28 3.94 8.65
CA ASP A 118 18.05 4.61 9.93
C ASP A 118 16.61 5.14 10.07
N GLU A 119 15.79 5.02 9.01
CA GLU A 119 14.40 5.50 8.95
C GLU A 119 13.36 4.39 9.18
N THR A 120 13.82 3.14 9.29
CA THR A 120 12.96 1.97 9.50
C THR A 120 13.28 1.29 10.81
N GLU A 121 12.24 1.01 11.59
CA GLU A 121 12.34 0.13 12.74
C GLU A 121 12.55 -1.32 12.30
N PRO A 122 13.02 -2.21 13.19
CA PRO A 122 13.11 -3.63 12.91
C PRO A 122 11.74 -4.21 12.48
N PRO A 123 11.69 -5.15 11.51
CA PRO A 123 10.42 -5.70 11.02
C PRO A 123 9.53 -6.32 12.12
N ALA A 124 10.15 -6.85 13.18
CA ALA A 124 9.44 -7.37 14.35
C ALA A 124 8.56 -6.31 15.03
N GLN A 125 9.00 -5.05 15.08
CA GLN A 125 8.22 -3.95 15.64
C GLN A 125 6.98 -3.68 14.77
N LEU A 126 7.14 -3.65 13.44
CA LEU A 126 6.02 -3.50 12.52
C LEU A 126 4.99 -4.63 12.70
N LEU A 127 5.45 -5.89 12.78
CA LEU A 127 4.57 -7.04 13.01
C LEU A 127 3.79 -6.93 14.33
N LEU A 128 4.44 -6.48 15.40
CA LEU A 128 3.79 -6.25 16.69
C LEU A 128 2.73 -5.13 16.60
N GLN A 129 3.03 -4.03 15.90
CA GLN A 129 2.06 -2.94 15.72
C GLN A 129 0.86 -3.38 14.88
N VAL A 130 1.06 -4.22 13.86
CA VAL A 130 -0.04 -4.80 13.08
C VAL A 130 -0.92 -5.69 13.97
N ALA A 131 -0.33 -6.52 14.82
CA ALA A 131 -1.09 -7.35 15.76
C ALA A 131 -1.94 -6.51 16.73
N HIS A 132 -1.37 -5.44 17.30
CA HIS A 132 -2.12 -4.51 18.14
C HIS A 132 -3.24 -3.80 17.36
N ALA A 133 -2.95 -3.30 16.16
CA ALA A 133 -3.95 -2.62 15.34
C ALA A 133 -5.13 -3.53 14.98
N LEU A 134 -4.88 -4.82 14.70
CA LEU A 134 -5.94 -5.81 14.45
C LEU A 134 -6.77 -6.08 15.71
N SER A 135 -6.14 -6.17 16.88
CA SER A 135 -6.84 -6.29 18.17
C SER A 135 -7.71 -5.07 18.46
N ASP A 136 -7.17 -3.86 18.26
CA ASP A 136 -7.91 -2.61 18.45
C ASP A 136 -9.11 -2.51 17.50
N MET A 137 -8.94 -2.91 16.24
CA MET A 137 -10.02 -2.97 15.25
C MET A 137 -11.11 -3.97 15.67
N PHE A 138 -10.73 -5.15 16.15
CA PHE A 138 -11.66 -6.17 16.65
C PHE A 138 -12.49 -5.64 17.83
N ASP A 139 -11.83 -5.06 18.84
CA ASP A 139 -12.49 -4.50 20.02
C ASP A 139 -13.39 -3.33 19.66
N LEU A 140 -12.96 -2.48 18.73
CA LEU A 140 -13.74 -1.34 18.26
C LEU A 140 -15.02 -1.78 17.56
N LEU A 141 -14.98 -2.84 16.74
CA LEU A 141 -16.13 -3.32 15.99
C LEU A 141 -17.11 -4.13 16.85
N ASN A 142 -16.60 -4.95 17.78
CA ASN A 142 -17.44 -5.76 18.66
C ASN A 142 -18.15 -4.95 19.75
N ALA A 143 -17.54 -3.87 20.25
CA ALA A 143 -18.17 -3.01 21.26
C ALA A 143 -19.44 -2.27 20.78
N HIS A 144 -19.71 -2.24 19.47
CA HIS A 144 -20.90 -1.60 18.87
C HIS A 144 -21.86 -2.59 18.21
N SER A 145 -21.74 -3.88 18.54
CA SER A 145 -22.62 -4.95 18.04
C SER A 145 -23.70 -5.34 19.06
N SER A 146 -23.94 -4.51 20.08
CA SER A 146 -24.94 -4.66 21.14
C SER A 146 -25.94 -3.51 21.13
#